data_AF-Q12RN1-F1
#
_entry.id   AF-Q12RN1-F1
#
_cell.length_a   1.000
_cell.length_b   1.000
_cell.length_c   1.000
_cell.angle_alpha   90.00
_cell.angle_beta   90.00
_cell.angle_gamma   90.00
#
_symmetry.space_group_name_H-M   'P 1'
#
loop_
_entity.id
_entity.type
_entity.pdbx_description
1 polymer ?
#
loop_
_entity_poly.entity_id
_entity_poly.type
_entity_poly.pdbx_seq_one_letter_code
_entity_poly.pdbx_strand_id
1 'polypeptide(L)' 'MPNCDQHDAFGKAEQLRQQIEQLNPQGIHTTASFGISDLTSMPDDACFDTLLKITDYALYRAKNEGRNRVFTISMAQS' A
#
# COMPACT_ATOMS: atom_id res chain seq x y z
N MET A 1 -7.45 -7.56 -1.81
CA MET A 1 -8.49 -7.71 -2.86
C MET A 1 -8.55 -9.18 -3.24
N PRO A 2 -9.73 -9.82 -3.35
CA PRO A 2 -9.80 -11.19 -3.86
C PRO A 2 -9.24 -11.25 -5.29
N ASN A 3 -8.46 -12.29 -5.61
CA ASN A 3 -7.83 -12.52 -6.93
C ASN A 3 -6.95 -11.35 -7.43
N CYS A 4 -6.25 -10.68 -6.54
CA CYS A 4 -5.34 -9.58 -6.87
C CYS A 4 -4.00 -9.92 -6.24
N ASP A 5 -2.98 -10.19 -7.04
CA ASP A 5 -1.63 -10.37 -6.53
C ASP A 5 -1.05 -9.02 -6.08
N GLN A 6 0.13 -9.05 -5.47
CA GLN A 6 0.79 -7.85 -4.97
C GLN A 6 1.08 -6.83 -6.09
N HIS A 7 1.37 -7.29 -7.31
CA HIS A 7 1.68 -6.43 -8.44
C HIS A 7 0.44 -5.69 -8.93
N ASP A 8 -0.68 -6.39 -9.08
CA ASP A 8 -1.98 -5.82 -9.42
C ASP A 8 -2.44 -4.83 -8.35
N ALA A 9 -2.25 -5.17 -7.07
CA ALA A 9 -2.59 -4.29 -5.95
C ALA A 9 -1.75 -3.01 -5.98
N PHE A 10 -0.45 -3.14 -6.28
CA PHE A 10 0.46 -2.01 -6.45
C PHE A 10 0.03 -1.11 -7.61
N GLY A 11 -0.24 -1.68 -8.77
CA GLY A 11 -0.68 -0.94 -9.95
C GLY A 11 -1.94 -0.12 -9.68
N LYS A 12 -2.95 -0.73 -9.04
CA LYS A 12 -4.19 -0.02 -8.67
C LYS A 12 -3.96 1.09 -7.66
N ALA A 13 -3.13 0.87 -6.65
CA ALA A 13 -2.81 1.90 -5.66
C ALA A 13 -2.06 3.08 -6.30
N GLU A 14 -1.15 2.81 -7.23
CA GLU A 14 -0.40 3.85 -7.94
C GLU A 14 -1.32 4.66 -8.86
N GLN A 15 -2.26 4.02 -9.54
CA GLN A 15 -3.30 4.70 -10.30
C GLN A 15 -4.12 5.65 -9.41
N LEU A 16 -4.58 5.17 -8.24
CA LEU A 16 -5.32 6.00 -7.29
C LEU A 16 -4.47 7.16 -6.76
N ARG A 17 -3.18 6.92 -6.47
CA ARG A 17 -2.25 7.96 -6.02
C ARG A 17 -2.14 9.10 -7.03
N GLN A 18 -1.96 8.76 -8.30
CA GLN A 18 -1.86 9.72 -9.38
C GLN A 18 -3.18 10.48 -9.60
N GLN A 19 -4.32 9.79 -9.54
CA GLN A 19 -5.63 10.43 -9.62
C GLN A 19 -5.85 11.44 -8.49
N ILE A 20 -5.51 11.07 -7.25
CA ILE A 20 -5.63 11.97 -6.09
C ILE A 20 -4.74 13.20 -6.26
N GLU A 21 -3.49 13.00 -6.69
CA GLU A 21 -2.55 14.10 -6.95
C GLU A 21 -3.06 15.09 -8.00
N GLN A 22 -3.80 14.60 -8.99
CA GLN A 22 -4.37 15.42 -10.07
C GLN A 22 -5.67 16.15 -9.70
N LEU A 23 -6.42 15.68 -8.69
CA LEU A 23 -7.76 16.21 -8.38
C LEU A 23 -7.74 17.69 -7.96
N ASN A 24 -6.67 18.15 -7.30
CA ASN A 24 -6.49 19.51 -6.80
C ASN A 24 -7.79 20.17 -6.28
N PRO A 25 -8.51 19.53 -5.34
CA PRO A 25 -9.85 19.96 -4.94
C PRO A 25 -9.82 21.37 -4.36
N GLN A 26 -10.65 22.25 -4.90
CA GLN A 26 -10.71 23.67 -4.48
C GLN A 26 -9.34 24.39 -4.49
N GLY A 27 -8.42 23.96 -5.36
CA GLY A 27 -7.07 24.52 -5.44
C GLY A 27 -6.12 24.05 -4.33
N ILE A 28 -6.51 23.03 -3.56
CA ILE A 28 -5.67 22.43 -2.52
C ILE A 28 -4.92 21.24 -3.10
N HIS A 29 -3.59 21.36 -3.16
CA HIS A 29 -2.74 20.25 -3.58
C HIS A 29 -2.80 19.13 -2.54
N THR A 30 -3.49 18.04 -2.91
CA THR A 30 -3.72 16.87 -2.05
C THR A 30 -3.01 15.67 -2.66
N THR A 31 -2.31 14.89 -1.83
CA THR A 31 -1.67 13.64 -2.24
C THR A 31 -2.04 12.53 -1.26
N ALA A 32 -1.84 11.29 -1.66
CA ALA A 32 -2.05 10.12 -0.82
C ALA A 32 -0.80 9.25 -0.76
N SER A 33 -0.64 8.51 0.34
CA SER A 33 0.39 7.48 0.48
C SER A 33 -0.31 6.16 0.78
N PHE A 34 0.19 5.06 0.22
CA PHE A 34 -0.46 3.76 0.31
C PHE A 34 0.53 2.71 0.83
N GLY A 35 0.05 1.86 1.74
CA GLY A 35 0.74 0.64 2.16
C GLY A 35 0.04 -0.57 1.59
N ILE A 36 0.79 -1.55 1.10
CA ILE A 36 0.27 -2.79 0.54
C ILE A 36 0.99 -3.97 1.18
N SER A 37 0.22 -4.99 1.54
CA SER A 37 0.72 -6.30 1.93
C SER A 37 -0.18 -7.39 1.35
N ASP A 38 0.37 -8.59 1.24
CA ASP A 38 -0.36 -9.79 0.84
C ASP A 38 -0.24 -10.89 1.90
N LEU A 39 -1.16 -11.86 1.88
CA LEU A 39 -1.08 -13.05 2.73
C LEU A 39 -0.20 -14.15 2.10
N THR A 40 0.02 -14.10 0.79
CA THR A 40 0.81 -15.11 0.07
C THR A 40 2.27 -15.14 0.49
N SER A 41 2.78 -14.03 1.01
CA SER A 41 4.12 -13.90 1.57
C SER A 41 4.15 -14.11 3.09
N MET A 42 3.02 -14.43 3.74
CA MET A 42 2.95 -14.61 5.19
C MET A 42 2.94 -16.10 5.58
N PRO A 43 3.35 -16.42 6.82
CA PRO A 43 3.16 -17.76 7.39
C PRO A 43 1.69 -18.21 7.30
N ASP A 44 1.46 -19.52 7.18
CA ASP A 44 0.11 -20.10 7.06
C ASP A 44 -0.80 -19.79 8.26
N ASP A 45 -0.22 -19.48 9.43
CA ASP A 45 -0.94 -19.09 10.65
C ASP A 45 -1.16 -17.57 10.77
N ALA A 46 -0.77 -16.79 9.75
CA ALA A 46 -0.96 -15.35 9.76
C ALA A 46 -2.45 -14.99 9.70
N CYS A 47 -2.90 -14.25 10.72
CA CYS A 47 -4.26 -13.73 10.79
C CYS A 47 -4.37 -12.34 10.16
N PHE A 48 -5.61 -11.89 9.97
CA PHE A 48 -5.93 -10.56 9.44
C PHE A 48 -5.25 -9.42 10.22
N ASP A 49 -5.13 -9.52 11.55
CA ASP A 49 -4.48 -8.48 12.36
C ASP A 49 -2.98 -8.34 12.02
N THR A 50 -2.31 -9.45 11.70
CA THR A 50 -0.91 -9.43 11.25
C THR A 50 -0.78 -8.75 9.89
N LEU A 51 -1.68 -9.07 8.95
CA LEU A 51 -1.75 -8.43 7.65
C LEU A 51 -1.98 -6.91 7.77
N LEU A 52 -2.91 -6.50 8.64
CA LEU A 52 -3.20 -5.09 8.86
C LEU A 52 -2.00 -4.34 9.44
N LYS A 53 -1.34 -4.91 10.46
CA LYS A 53 -0.12 -4.32 11.05
C LYS A 53 0.99 -4.11 10.02
N ILE A 54 1.19 -5.08 9.13
CA ILE A 54 2.22 -5.00 8.09
C ILE A 54 1.84 -3.95 7.03
N THR A 55 0.56 -3.88 6.67
CA THR A 55 0.03 -2.83 5.79
C THR A 55 0.25 -1.43 6.39
N ASP A 56 -0.05 -1.25 7.67
CA ASP A 56 0.16 0.00 8.39
C ASP A 56 1.64 0.38 8.45
N TYR A 57 2.52 -0.60 8.65
CA TYR A 57 3.96 -0.36 8.60
C TYR A 57 4.42 0.06 7.20
N ALA A 58 3.92 -0.56 6.14
CA ALA A 58 4.18 -0.13 4.76
C ALA A 58 3.69 1.30 4.50
N LEU A 59 2.50 1.65 5.00
CA LEU A 59 1.95 2.99 4.91
C LEU A 59 2.81 4.01 5.67
N TYR A 60 3.29 3.63 6.86
CA TYR A 60 4.15 4.48 7.67
C TYR A 60 5.51 4.72 6.99
N ARG A 61 6.10 3.69 6.39
CA ARG A 61 7.28 3.80 5.52
C ARG A 61 7.05 4.79 4.38
N ALA A 62 5.94 4.65 3.65
CA ALA A 62 5.59 5.55 2.55
C ALA A 62 5.55 7.02 3.02
N LYS A 63 5.00 7.28 4.22
CA LYS A 63 4.95 8.62 4.81
C LYS A 63 6.33 9.15 5.19
N ASN A 64 7.19 8.32 5.79
CA ASN A 64 8.51 8.73 6.27
C ASN A 64 9.53 8.94 5.16
N GLU A 65 9.44 8.19 4.06
CA GLU A 65 10.40 8.30 2.96
C GLU A 65 10.12 9.45 1.98
N GLY A 66 9.08 10.26 2.25
CA GLY A 66 8.76 11.46 1.49
C GLY A 66 7.29 11.61 1.06
N ARG A 67 6.39 10.74 1.56
CA ARG A 67 4.96 10.72 1.21
C ARG A 67 4.75 10.50 -0.29
N ASN A 68 3.51 10.70 -0.74
CA ASN A 68 3.08 10.62 -2.14
C ASN A 68 3.66 9.41 -2.87
N ARG A 69 3.54 8.22 -2.27
CA ARG A 69 4.07 6.98 -2.83
C ARG A 69 3.31 5.76 -2.34
N VAL A 70 3.50 4.67 -3.05
CA VAL A 70 3.04 3.34 -2.68
C VAL A 70 4.24 2.56 -2.16
N PHE A 71 4.07 1.85 -1.05
CA PHE A 71 5.07 0.93 -0.52
C PHE A 71 4.46 -0.47 -0.36
N THR A 72 5.21 -1.49 -0.77
CA THR A 72 4.80 -2.89 -0.63
C THR A 72 5.75 -3.62 0.30
N ILE A 73 5.21 -4.52 1.11
CA ILE A 73 6.01 -5.43 1.92
C ILE A 73 5.67 -6.86 1.56
N SER A 74 6.69 -7.54 1.07
CA SER A 74 6.74 -8.98 0.88
C SER A 74 7.75 -9.54 1.89
N MET A 75 7.30 -10.38 2.81
CA MET A 75 8.21 -11.15 3.65
C MET A 75 8.73 -12.30 2.77
N ALA A 76 9.99 -12.23 2.32
CA ALA A 76 10.59 -13.34 1.60
C ALA A 76 10.65 -14.55 2.55
N GLN A 77 10.05 -15.68 2.15
CA GLN A 77 10.23 -16.93 2.87
C GLN A 77 11.72 -17.27 2.85
N SER A 78 12.32 -17.40 4.04
CA SER A 78 13.68 -17.94 4.23
C SER A 78 13.60 -19.43 4.40
#